data_AF-A0A7V5XEL2-F1
#
_entry.id   AF-A0A7V5XEL2-F1
#
_cell.length_a   1.000
_cell.length_b   1.000
_cell.length_c   1.000
_cell.angle_alpha   90.00
_cell.angle_beta   90.00
_cell.angle_gamma   90.00
#
_symmetry.space_group_name_H-M   'P 1'
#
loop_
_entity.id
_entity.type
_entity.pdbx_description
1 polymer ?
#
loop_
_entity_poly.entity_id
_entity_poly.type
_entity_poly.pdbx_seq_one_letter_code
_entity_poly.pdbx_strand_id
1 'polypeptide(L)'
;AIIDAILDSHETTTFIPVLGYIYAANPTEVTVEHEDRAAGESKYSLLSLIQLNFDLMTSFSIVPLQTFSVLGMVVAFLSFVLVVVLAIRRLIVGPEAEGLFTLFGIAFFLIGLCLFGIGMLGEYVGRLYKQVRRRPRYLVRAILEAPRNGSDAERGRD
;
A
#
# COMPACT_ATOMS: atom_id res chain seq x y z
N ALA A 1 -16.03 3.81 22.07
CA ALA A 1 -15.50 2.50 21.66
C ALA A 1 -14.83 2.55 20.29
N ILE A 2 -15.58 2.60 19.17
CA ILE A 2 -14.98 2.62 17.81
C ILE A 2 -14.18 3.91 17.57
N ILE A 3 -14.72 5.08 17.97
CA ILE A 3 -14.03 6.36 17.83
C ILE A 3 -12.70 6.34 18.58
N ASP A 4 -12.70 5.84 19.82
CA ASP A 4 -11.49 5.75 20.64
C ASP A 4 -10.46 4.80 20.01
N ALA A 5 -10.90 3.65 19.47
CA ALA A 5 -10.03 2.71 18.76
C ALA A 5 -9.40 3.33 17.50
N ILE A 6 -10.17 4.13 16.75
CA ILE A 6 -9.65 4.85 15.58
C ILE A 6 -8.64 5.93 16.02
N LEU A 7 -8.91 6.65 17.11
CA LEU A 7 -8.00 7.68 17.64
C LEU A 7 -6.66 7.08 18.11
N ASP A 8 -6.68 5.88 18.69
CA ASP A 8 -5.49 5.17 19.19
C ASP A 8 -4.67 4.49 18.08
N SER A 9 -5.29 4.20 16.92
CA SER A 9 -4.65 3.48 15.80
C SER A 9 -3.40 4.19 15.22
N HIS A 10 -3.20 5.48 15.50
CA HIS A 10 -2.08 6.30 15.00
C HIS A 10 -1.78 6.12 13.49
N GLU A 11 -2.79 5.74 12.70
CA GLU A 11 -2.64 5.50 11.28
C GLU A 11 -2.22 6.80 10.59
N THR A 12 -1.30 6.72 9.61
CA THR A 12 -0.80 7.92 8.91
C THR A 12 -1.65 8.26 7.69
N THR A 13 -2.22 7.24 7.04
CA THR A 13 -3.18 7.41 5.92
C THR A 13 -4.62 7.37 6.45
N THR A 14 -5.35 8.49 6.39
CA THR A 14 -6.75 8.51 6.84
C THR A 14 -7.67 8.14 5.68
N PHE A 15 -8.19 6.92 5.68
CA PHE A 15 -9.34 6.59 4.86
C PHE A 15 -10.47 6.13 5.78
N ILE A 16 -11.31 7.10 6.18
CA ILE A 16 -12.35 6.92 7.20
C ILE A 16 -13.27 5.72 6.90
N PRO A 17 -13.73 5.47 5.66
CA PRO A 17 -14.58 4.31 5.39
C PRO A 17 -13.91 2.96 5.72
N VAL A 18 -12.63 2.79 5.36
CA VAL A 18 -11.90 1.54 5.64
C VAL A 18 -11.62 1.41 7.14
N LEU A 19 -11.20 2.49 7.80
CA LEU A 19 -10.97 2.45 9.25
C LEU A 19 -12.27 2.15 10.01
N GLY A 20 -13.37 2.78 9.61
CA GLY A 20 -14.70 2.51 10.15
C GLY A 20 -15.10 1.05 9.96
N TYR A 21 -14.83 0.47 8.79
CA TYR A 21 -15.12 -0.93 8.50
C TYR A 21 -14.24 -1.91 9.31
N ILE A 22 -12.93 -1.65 9.44
CA ILE A 22 -11.99 -2.51 10.18
C ILE A 22 -12.30 -2.54 11.68
N TYR A 23 -12.63 -1.39 12.27
CA TYR A 23 -12.90 -1.29 13.72
C TYR A 23 -14.37 -1.49 14.09
N ALA A 24 -15.28 -1.60 13.12
CA ALA A 24 -16.68 -1.88 13.39
C ALA A 24 -16.89 -3.33 13.85
N ALA A 25 -17.60 -3.50 14.96
CA ALA A 25 -17.95 -4.84 15.46
C ALA A 25 -19.02 -5.53 14.59
N ASN A 26 -19.99 -4.77 14.07
CA ASN A 26 -21.06 -5.26 13.21
C ASN A 26 -21.41 -4.18 12.16
N PRO A 27 -20.63 -4.06 11.07
CA PRO A 27 -20.93 -3.12 10.00
C PRO A 27 -22.19 -3.55 9.24
N THR A 28 -23.05 -2.59 8.90
CA THR A 28 -24.18 -2.79 7.98
C THR A 28 -24.12 -1.73 6.89
N GLU A 29 -24.48 -2.11 5.68
CA GLU A 29 -24.56 -1.20 4.55
C GLU A 29 -26.01 -0.75 4.38
N VAL A 30 -26.22 0.54 4.18
CA VAL A 30 -27.54 1.12 3.92
C VAL A 30 -27.50 1.71 2.53
N THR A 31 -28.35 1.18 1.64
CA THR A 31 -28.50 1.73 0.30
C THR A 31 -29.16 3.09 0.41
N VAL A 32 -28.45 4.11 -0.06
CA VAL A 32 -28.97 5.47 -0.17
C VAL A 32 -28.98 5.86 -1.64
N GLU A 33 -30.11 6.38 -2.10
CA GLU A 33 -30.24 6.92 -3.45
C GLU A 33 -29.50 8.25 -3.49
N HIS A 34 -28.53 8.35 -4.40
CA HIS A 34 -27.82 9.59 -4.66
C HIS A 34 -28.43 10.21 -5.91
N GLU A 35 -28.88 11.46 -5.83
CA GLU A 35 -29.28 12.20 -7.02
C GLU A 35 -28.11 12.37 -7.98
N ASP A 36 -28.40 12.35 -9.27
CA ASP A 36 -27.44 12.69 -10.29
C ASP A 36 -26.91 14.11 -10.06
N ARG A 37 -25.61 14.30 -10.30
CA ARG A 37 -24.97 15.61 -10.08
C ARG A 37 -25.66 16.66 -10.94
N ALA A 38 -26.22 17.69 -10.31
CA ALA A 38 -26.89 18.79 -11.00
C ALA A 38 -25.98 19.57 -11.97
N ALA A 39 -24.66 19.58 -11.71
CA ALA A 39 -23.66 20.17 -12.59
C ALA A 39 -22.24 19.65 -12.29
N GLY A 40 -21.37 19.72 -13.32
CA GLY A 40 -19.93 19.43 -13.23
C GLY A 40 -19.53 18.03 -13.69
N GLU A 41 -18.29 17.91 -14.17
CA GLU A 41 -17.71 16.61 -14.51
C GLU A 41 -17.05 15.94 -13.29
N SER A 42 -16.93 14.61 -13.34
CA SER A 42 -16.18 13.86 -12.34
C SER A 42 -14.75 14.40 -12.24
N LYS A 43 -14.34 14.85 -11.04
CA LYS A 43 -12.93 15.19 -10.77
C LYS A 43 -12.00 13.98 -10.80
N TYR A 44 -12.55 12.77 -10.78
CA TYR A 44 -11.78 11.53 -10.88
C TYR A 44 -11.71 11.07 -12.33
N SER A 45 -10.50 11.09 -12.88
CA SER A 45 -10.18 10.37 -14.11
C SER A 45 -9.98 8.88 -13.81
N LEU A 46 -10.11 8.02 -14.82
CA LEU A 46 -9.84 6.58 -14.68
C LEU A 46 -8.44 6.30 -14.12
N LEU A 47 -7.44 7.10 -14.51
CA LEU A 47 -6.08 6.98 -13.97
C LEU A 47 -6.01 7.32 -12.48
N SER A 48 -6.74 8.34 -12.04
CA SER A 48 -6.81 8.72 -10.62
C SER A 48 -7.48 7.62 -9.78
N LEU A 49 -8.49 6.93 -10.33
CA LEU A 49 -9.14 5.79 -9.67
C LEU A 49 -8.20 4.59 -9.52
N ILE A 50 -7.41 4.29 -10.56
CA ILE A 50 -6.41 3.21 -10.51
C ILE A 50 -5.32 3.54 -9.47
N GLN A 51 -4.80 4.76 -9.50
CA GLN A 51 -3.82 5.22 -8.51
C GLN A 51 -4.37 5.13 -7.08
N LEU A 52 -5.62 5.56 -6.86
CA LEU A 52 -6.28 5.44 -5.56
C LEU A 52 -6.38 3.98 -5.10
N ASN A 53 -6.71 3.06 -6.00
CA ASN A 53 -6.81 1.63 -5.67
C ASN A 53 -5.44 1.05 -5.27
N PHE A 54 -4.38 1.37 -6.02
CA PHE A 54 -3.02 0.98 -5.65
C PHE A 54 -2.59 1.58 -4.31
N ASP A 55 -2.91 2.85 -4.06
CA ASP A 55 -2.59 3.48 -2.78
C ASP A 55 -3.32 2.84 -1.60
N LEU A 56 -4.60 2.47 -1.77
CA LEU A 56 -5.36 1.74 -0.76
C LEU A 56 -4.77 0.33 -0.53
N MET A 57 -4.50 -0.41 -1.60
CA MET A 57 -3.93 -1.75 -1.52
C MET A 57 -2.58 -1.74 -0.80
N THR A 58 -1.66 -0.83 -1.15
CA THR A 58 -0.32 -0.77 -0.54
C THR A 58 -0.34 -0.13 0.87
N SER A 59 -1.34 0.68 1.21
CA SER A 59 -1.47 1.27 2.56
C SER A 59 -1.99 0.27 3.60
N PHE A 60 -2.90 -0.61 3.19
CA PHE A 60 -3.62 -1.51 4.10
C PHE A 60 -3.28 -2.99 3.89
N SER A 61 -2.38 -3.31 2.95
CA SER A 61 -1.98 -4.69 2.66
C SER A 61 -0.50 -4.82 2.31
N ILE A 62 0.10 -5.94 2.72
CA ILE A 62 1.47 -6.35 2.37
C ILE A 62 1.51 -7.31 1.16
N VAL A 63 0.35 -7.65 0.61
CA VAL A 63 0.20 -8.62 -0.48
C VAL A 63 1.09 -8.29 -1.70
N PRO A 64 1.18 -7.04 -2.19
CA PRO A 64 2.03 -6.74 -3.35
C PRO A 64 3.52 -7.08 -3.12
N LEU A 65 4.02 -6.84 -1.90
CA LEU A 65 5.39 -7.18 -1.51
C LEU A 65 5.59 -8.70 -1.41
N GLN A 66 4.61 -9.42 -0.86
CA GLN A 66 4.64 -10.88 -0.76
C GLN A 66 4.60 -11.54 -2.14
N THR A 67 3.74 -11.08 -3.04
CA THR A 67 3.68 -11.56 -4.44
C THR A 67 5.01 -11.40 -5.13
N PHE A 68 5.66 -10.23 -4.96
CA PHE A 68 6.99 -10.01 -5.54
C PHE A 68 8.05 -10.95 -4.95
N SER A 69 7.99 -11.21 -3.64
CA SER A 69 8.92 -12.13 -2.97
C SER A 69 8.76 -13.57 -3.48
N VAL A 70 7.52 -14.02 -3.70
CA VAL A 70 7.24 -15.33 -4.32
C VAL A 70 7.78 -15.38 -5.76
N LEU A 71 7.55 -14.32 -6.54
CA LEU A 71 8.08 -14.20 -7.90
C LEU A 71 9.61 -14.28 -7.93
N GLY A 72 10.28 -13.56 -7.02
CA GLY A 72 11.73 -13.61 -6.85
C GLY A 72 12.24 -15.01 -6.50
N MET A 73 11.52 -15.75 -5.65
CA MET A 73 11.85 -17.13 -5.30
C MET A 73 11.74 -18.07 -6.51
N VAL A 74 10.69 -17.94 -7.32
CA VAL A 74 10.51 -18.71 -8.55
C VAL A 74 11.64 -18.42 -9.54
N VAL A 75 11.98 -17.15 -9.74
CA VAL A 75 13.07 -16.76 -10.64
C VAL A 75 14.43 -17.26 -10.12
N ALA A 76 14.68 -17.20 -8.81
CA ALA A 76 15.89 -17.74 -8.22
C ALA A 76 16.01 -19.26 -8.44
N PHE A 77 14.92 -20.00 -8.25
CA PHE A 77 14.88 -21.44 -8.51
C PHE A 77 15.16 -21.76 -9.99
N LEU A 78 14.50 -21.06 -10.92
CA LEU A 78 14.74 -21.21 -12.36
C LEU A 78 16.19 -20.87 -12.74
N SER A 79 16.76 -19.82 -12.16
CA SER A 79 18.15 -19.41 -12.40
C SER A 79 19.13 -20.48 -11.90
N PHE A 80 18.86 -21.08 -10.74
CA PHE A 80 19.67 -22.19 -10.21
C PHE A 80 19.63 -23.41 -11.15
N VAL A 81 18.44 -23.82 -11.60
CA VAL A 81 18.28 -24.93 -12.56
C VAL A 81 19.06 -24.64 -13.86
N LEU A 82 18.96 -23.41 -14.38
CA LEU A 82 19.67 -23.00 -15.58
C LEU A 82 21.20 -23.08 -15.42
N VAL A 83 21.75 -22.66 -14.28
CA VAL A 83 23.17 -22.78 -13.96
C VAL A 83 23.61 -24.25 -13.91
N VAL A 84 22.82 -25.12 -13.27
CA VAL A 84 23.12 -26.57 -13.20
C VAL A 84 23.13 -27.18 -14.60
N VAL A 85 22.14 -26.87 -15.43
CA VAL A 85 22.06 -27.35 -16.83
C VAL A 85 23.26 -26.88 -17.64
N LEU A 86 23.64 -25.60 -17.54
CA LEU A 86 24.81 -25.05 -18.23
C LEU A 86 26.11 -25.70 -17.75
N ALA A 87 26.25 -25.97 -16.45
CA ALA A 87 27.42 -26.65 -15.90
C ALA A 87 27.56 -28.08 -16.41
N ILE A 88 26.46 -28.86 -16.42
CA ILE A 88 26.45 -30.22 -16.97
C ILE A 88 26.78 -30.20 -18.46
N ARG A 89 26.15 -29.30 -19.23
CA ARG A 89 26.41 -29.16 -20.68
C ARG A 89 27.87 -28.80 -20.95
N ARG A 90 28.47 -27.92 -20.15
CA ARG A 90 29.89 -27.54 -20.26
C ARG A 90 30.85 -28.71 -20.02
N LEU A 91 30.51 -29.64 -19.12
CA LEU A 91 31.33 -30.82 -18.84
C LEU A 91 31.26 -31.88 -19.96
N ILE A 92 30.12 -32.00 -20.65
CA ILE A 92 29.91 -33.02 -21.70
C ILE A 92 30.34 -32.51 -23.08
N VAL A 93 29.95 -31.29 -23.46
CA VAL A 93 30.09 -30.75 -24.83
C VAL A 93 31.33 -29.87 -24.99
N GLY A 94 31.88 -29.33 -23.90
CA GLY A 94 33.03 -28.44 -23.91
C GLY A 94 32.68 -26.95 -24.08
N PRO A 95 33.67 -26.09 -24.39
CA PRO A 95 33.47 -24.64 -24.43
C PRO A 95 32.68 -24.14 -25.64
N GLU A 96 31.47 -23.63 -25.42
CA GLU A 96 30.72 -22.90 -26.46
C GLU A 96 31.06 -21.39 -26.43
N ALA A 97 31.48 -20.84 -27.57
CA ALA A 97 31.91 -19.44 -27.71
C ALA A 97 30.75 -18.44 -27.94
N GLU A 98 29.52 -18.91 -28.18
CA GLU A 98 28.38 -18.08 -28.60
C GLU A 98 27.49 -17.59 -27.43
N GLY A 99 27.81 -17.93 -26.19
CA GLY A 99 26.98 -17.66 -25.02
C GLY A 99 26.91 -16.20 -24.52
N LEU A 100 27.58 -15.26 -25.19
CA LEU A 100 27.66 -13.88 -24.72
C LEU A 100 26.30 -13.16 -24.76
N PHE A 101 25.53 -13.32 -25.84
CA PHE A 101 24.23 -12.67 -25.98
C PHE A 101 23.21 -13.20 -24.97
N THR A 102 23.17 -14.52 -24.76
CA THR A 102 22.28 -15.15 -23.77
C THR A 102 22.67 -14.77 -22.34
N LEU A 103 23.98 -14.66 -22.06
CA LEU A 103 24.48 -14.18 -20.76
C LEU A 103 24.02 -12.76 -20.47
N PHE A 104 24.20 -11.82 -21.41
CA PHE A 104 23.75 -10.44 -21.22
C PHE A 104 22.23 -10.33 -21.11
N GLY A 105 21.47 -11.11 -21.89
CA GLY A 105 20.01 -11.15 -21.81
C GLY A 105 19.52 -11.58 -20.42
N ILE A 106 20.06 -12.67 -19.88
CA ILE A 106 19.72 -13.16 -18.53
C ILE A 106 20.21 -12.17 -17.47
N ALA A 107 21.42 -11.61 -17.61
CA ALA A 107 21.96 -10.65 -16.66
C ALA A 107 21.09 -9.39 -16.57
N PHE A 108 20.72 -8.78 -17.69
CA PHE A 108 19.85 -7.60 -17.69
C PHE A 108 18.45 -7.91 -17.16
N PHE A 109 17.90 -9.07 -17.47
CA PHE A 109 16.62 -9.50 -16.91
C PHE A 109 16.68 -9.61 -15.37
N LEU A 110 17.70 -10.27 -14.84
CA LEU A 110 17.89 -10.42 -13.39
C LEU A 110 18.17 -9.08 -12.69
N ILE A 111 19.01 -8.23 -13.29
CA ILE A 111 19.27 -6.87 -12.77
C ILE A 111 17.99 -6.04 -12.76
N GLY A 112 17.20 -6.07 -13.83
CA GLY A 112 15.92 -5.39 -13.92
C GLY A 112 14.94 -5.87 -12.84
N LEU A 113 14.86 -7.18 -12.60
CA LEU A 113 14.04 -7.76 -11.54
C LEU A 113 14.51 -7.31 -10.15
N CYS A 114 15.83 -7.29 -9.90
CA CYS A 114 16.39 -6.78 -8.64
C CYS A 114 16.07 -5.30 -8.43
N LEU A 115 16.24 -4.46 -9.46
CA LEU A 115 15.91 -3.03 -9.39
C LEU A 115 14.43 -2.80 -9.11
N PHE A 116 13.54 -3.58 -9.75
CA PHE A 116 12.11 -3.54 -9.47
C PHE A 116 11.83 -3.91 -7.99
N GLY A 117 12.48 -4.96 -7.49
CA GLY A 117 12.36 -5.37 -6.09
C GLY A 117 12.81 -4.30 -5.10
N ILE A 118 13.92 -3.63 -5.38
CA ILE A 118 14.41 -2.51 -4.57
C ILE A 118 13.42 -1.34 -4.62
N GLY A 119 12.84 -1.05 -5.79
CA GLY A 119 11.82 -0.01 -5.95
C GLY A 119 10.59 -0.28 -5.08
N MET A 120 10.07 -1.51 -5.12
CA MET A 120 8.97 -1.95 -4.24
C MET A 120 9.35 -1.79 -2.77
N LEU A 121 10.52 -2.30 -2.37
CA LEU A 121 11.00 -2.21 -0.99
C LEU A 121 11.12 -0.73 -0.53
N GLY A 122 11.61 0.15 -1.41
CA GLY A 122 11.68 1.59 -1.18
C GLY A 122 10.31 2.24 -0.93
N GLU A 123 9.25 1.80 -1.64
CA GLU A 123 7.90 2.30 -1.39
C GLU A 123 7.40 1.92 0.01
N TYR A 124 7.59 0.65 0.42
CA TYR A 124 7.20 0.19 1.76
C TYR A 124 8.02 0.85 2.87
N VAL A 125 9.34 0.99 2.69
CA VAL A 125 10.20 1.71 3.63
C VAL A 125 9.81 3.18 3.73
N GLY A 126 9.43 3.81 2.62
CA GLY A 126 8.91 5.18 2.61
C GLY A 126 7.61 5.32 3.41
N ARG A 127 6.70 4.33 3.32
CA ARG A 127 5.47 4.28 4.13
C ARG A 127 5.78 4.06 5.61
N LEU A 128 6.68 3.13 5.93
CA LEU A 128 7.16 2.91 7.31
C LEU A 128 7.79 4.16 7.90
N TYR A 129 8.63 4.85 7.13
CA TYR A 129 9.23 6.12 7.55
C TYR A 129 8.16 7.17 7.89
N LYS A 130 7.13 7.32 7.05
CA LYS A 130 6.00 8.24 7.34
C LYS A 130 5.29 7.89 8.63
N GLN A 131 5.09 6.59 8.91
CA GLN A 131 4.43 6.09 10.12
C GLN A 131 5.27 6.32 11.38
N VAL A 132 6.58 6.05 11.33
CA VAL A 132 7.51 6.26 12.45
C VAL A 132 7.71 7.75 12.76
N ARG A 133 7.69 8.61 11.74
CA ARG A 133 7.90 10.05 11.91
C ARG A 133 6.79 10.75 12.70
N ARG A 134 5.61 10.12 12.87
CA ARG A 134 4.47 10.59 13.69
C ARG A 134 4.21 12.10 13.59
N ARG A 135 4.29 12.66 12.37
CA ARG A 135 4.03 14.09 12.18
C ARG A 135 2.55 14.38 12.46
N PRO A 136 2.23 15.37 13.31
CA PRO A 136 0.85 15.71 13.59
C PRO A 136 0.15 16.16 12.30
N ARG A 137 -1.04 15.61 12.05
CA ARG A 137 -1.81 15.85 10.81
C ARG A 137 -2.28 17.29 10.65
N TYR A 138 -2.55 17.93 11.78
CA TYR A 138 -3.04 19.30 11.84
C TYR A 138 -2.48 19.98 13.08
N LEU A 139 -2.38 21.30 13.03
CA LEU A 139 -2.15 22.14 14.19
C LEU A 139 -3.41 22.98 14.39
N VAL A 140 -3.94 22.97 15.62
CA VAL A 140 -5.07 23.84 15.98
C VAL A 140 -4.55 25.25 16.17
N ARG A 141 -5.03 26.19 15.34
CA ARG A 141 -4.61 27.60 15.42
C ARG A 141 -5.34 28.37 16.52
N ALA A 142 -6.64 28.13 16.66
CA ALA A 142 -7.49 28.74 17.68
C ALA A 142 -8.74 27.89 17.88
N ILE A 143 -9.29 27.91 19.09
CA ILE A 143 -10.59 27.33 19.43
C ILE A 143 -11.52 28.51 19.71
N LEU A 144 -12.56 28.68 18.89
CA LEU A 144 -13.45 29.85 18.94
C LEU A 144 -14.67 29.64 19.85
N GLU A 145 -15.04 28.40 20.14
CA GLU A 145 -16.08 28.07 21.11
C GLU A 145 -15.46 27.77 22.48
N ALA A 146 -15.91 28.50 23.50
CA ALA A 146 -15.60 28.15 24.88
C ALA A 146 -16.25 26.78 25.20
N PRO A 147 -15.58 25.90 25.98
CA PRO A 147 -16.20 24.67 26.42
C PRO A 147 -17.51 25.03 27.14
N ARG A 148 -18.64 24.45 26.71
CA ARG A 148 -19.87 24.54 27.49
C ARG A 148 -19.60 23.84 28.82
N ASN A 149 -19.32 24.62 29.86
CA ASN A 149 -19.28 24.10 31.22
C ASN A 149 -20.62 23.42 31.49
N GLY A 150 -20.59 22.20 32.03
CA GLY A 150 -21.78 21.37 32.29
C GLY A 150 -22.80 21.98 33.27
N SER A 151 -22.66 23.23 33.68
CA SER A 151 -23.58 23.96 34.56
C SER A 151 -24.90 24.37 33.90
N ASP A 152 -25.00 24.35 32.57
CA ASP A 152 -26.24 24.70 31.85
C ASP A 152 -27.21 23.51 31.70
N ALA A 153 -26.75 22.27 31.92
CA ALA A 153 -27.60 21.07 31.80
C ALA A 153 -28.52 20.86 33.02
N GLU A 154 -28.19 21.45 34.17
CA GLU A 154 -29.02 21.36 35.39
C GLU A 154 -30.08 22.47 35.49
N ARG A 155 -29.95 23.56 34.72
CA ARG A 155 -30.89 24.70 34.76
C ARG A 155 -32.16 24.56 33.91
N GLY A 156 -32.32 23.43 33.21
CA GLY A 156 -33.49 23.13 32.38
C GLY A 156 -34.42 22.07 32.97
N ARG A 157 -34.25 21.74 34.26
CA ARG A 157 -35.00 20.66 34.93
C ARG A 157 -35.81 21.15 36.15
N ASP A 158 -36.13 22.45 36.17
CA ASP A 158 -37.00 23.10 37.16
C ASP A 158 -38.27 23.64 36.49
#